data_AF-A0A943RWV1-F1
#
_entry.id   AF-A0A943RWV1-F1
#
_cell.length_a   1.000
_cell.length_b   1.000
_cell.length_c   1.000
_cell.angle_alpha   90.00
_cell.angle_beta   90.00
_cell.angle_gamma   90.00
#
_symmetry.space_group_name_H-M   'P 1'
#
loop_
_entity.id
_entity.type
_entity.pdbx_description
1 polymer ?
#
loop_
_entity_poly.entity_id
_entity_poly.type
_entity_poly.pdbx_seq_one_letter_code
_entity_poly.pdbx_strand_id
1 'polypeptide(L)' 'MGRKENPLICYYDKSEYFASLLNGWIFSGKEMILPEHISNEDRRFIGETKKTGTIFRDWYRDIYKRVRGIQRMEV' A
#
# COMPACT_ATOMS: atom_id res chain seq x y z
N MET A 1 15.78 14.32 -14.04
CA MET A 1 16.00 12.85 -14.04
C MET A 1 15.11 12.26 -12.96
N GLY A 2 14.06 11.54 -13.37
CA GLY A 2 12.99 11.09 -12.50
C GLY A 2 13.52 10.23 -11.36
N ARG A 3 13.12 10.54 -10.13
CA ARG A 3 13.39 9.69 -8.98
C ARG A 3 12.89 8.28 -9.31
N LYS A 4 13.80 7.28 -9.28
CA LYS A 4 13.43 5.87 -9.41
C LYS A 4 12.35 5.58 -8.37
N GLU A 5 11.14 5.22 -8.82
CA GLU A 5 10.11 4.71 -7.93
C GLU A 5 10.69 3.55 -7.11
N ASN A 6 10.33 3.50 -5.82
CA ASN A 6 10.84 2.46 -4.93
C ASN A 6 10.40 1.09 -5.49
N PRO A 7 11.32 0.13 -5.69
CA PRO A 7 10.99 -1.17 -6.25
C PRO A 7 9.92 -1.93 -5.43
N LEU A 8 9.84 -1.66 -4.12
CA LEU A 8 8.78 -2.21 -3.27
C LEU A 8 7.40 -1.66 -3.63
N ILE A 9 7.32 -0.40 -4.05
CA ILE A 9 6.07 0.21 -4.50
C ILE A 9 5.61 -0.48 -5.79
N CYS A 10 6.51 -0.67 -6.76
CA CYS A 10 6.15 -1.38 -7.98
C CYS A 10 5.78 -2.85 -7.74
N TYR A 11 6.45 -3.50 -6.79
CA TYR A 11 6.15 -4.88 -6.42
C TYR A 11 4.76 -5.00 -5.79
N TYR A 12 4.48 -4.26 -4.72
CA TYR A 12 3.20 -4.36 -4.00
C TYR A 12 2.04 -3.63 -4.68
N ASP A 13 2.26 -3.00 -5.84
CA ASP A 13 1.16 -2.46 -6.65
C ASP A 13 0.29 -3.58 -7.24
N LYS A 14 0.82 -4.78 -7.46
CA LYS A 14 -0.02 -5.92 -7.87
C LYS A 14 -0.85 -6.43 -6.70
N SER A 15 -2.16 -6.55 -6.92
CA SER A 15 -3.11 -7.04 -5.91
C SER A 15 -2.73 -8.41 -5.33
N GLU A 16 -2.12 -9.29 -6.12
CA GLU A 16 -1.62 -10.61 -5.67
C GLU A 16 -0.57 -10.49 -4.55
N TYR A 17 0.44 -9.66 -4.77
CA TYR A 17 1.52 -9.48 -3.81
C TYR A 17 1.06 -8.67 -2.59
N PHE A 18 0.15 -7.73 -2.79
CA PHE A 18 -0.48 -6.99 -1.69
C PHE A 18 -1.36 -7.91 -0.82
N ALA A 19 -2.16 -8.78 -1.43
CA ALA A 19 -2.96 -9.79 -0.73
C ALA A 19 -2.08 -10.73 0.10
N SER A 20 -1.00 -11.25 -0.51
CA SER A 20 -0.05 -12.12 0.17
C SER A 20 0.61 -11.44 1.38
N LEU A 21 1.01 -10.17 1.23
CA LEU A 21 1.55 -9.37 2.33
C LEU A 21 0.55 -9.26 3.50
N LEU A 22 -0.70 -8.90 3.21
CA LEU A 22 -1.72 -8.74 4.25
C LEU A 22 -2.08 -10.09 4.89
N ASN A 23 -2.18 -11.16 4.11
CA ASN A 23 -2.43 -12.51 4.62
C ASN A 23 -1.31 -12.98 5.54
N GLY A 24 -0.05 -12.76 5.14
CA GLY A 24 1.11 -13.08 5.97
C GLY A 24 1.17 -12.26 7.26
N TRP A 25 0.93 -10.95 7.15
CA TRP A 25 1.11 -10.02 8.27
C TRP A 25 -0.06 -10.03 9.26
N ILE A 26 -1.30 -9.95 8.77
CA ILE A 26 -2.49 -9.80 9.61
C ILE A 26 -3.10 -11.18 9.93
N PHE A 27 -3.13 -12.08 8.96
CA PHE A 27 -3.83 -13.36 9.06
C PHE A 27 -2.90 -14.56 9.32
N SER A 28 -1.66 -14.31 9.74
CA SER A 28 -0.66 -15.35 10.06
C SER A 28 -0.47 -16.37 8.92
N GLY A 29 -0.55 -15.90 7.68
CA GLY A 29 -0.42 -16.72 6.47
C GLY A 29 -1.71 -17.39 5.99
N LYS A 30 -2.84 -17.20 6.67
CA LYS A 30 -4.14 -17.68 6.17
C LYS A 30 -4.62 -16.83 5.01
N GLU A 31 -5.09 -17.47 3.94
CA GLU A 31 -5.56 -16.81 2.73
C GLU A 31 -6.98 -16.24 2.91
N MET A 32 -7.06 -15.07 3.55
CA MET A 32 -8.33 -14.42 3.89
C MET A 32 -8.69 -13.30 2.92
N ILE A 33 -7.67 -12.62 2.37
CA ILE A 33 -7.82 -11.58 1.36
C ILE A 33 -7.39 -12.18 0.02
N LEU A 34 -8.32 -12.29 -0.92
CA LEU A 34 -8.02 -12.64 -2.30
C LEU A 34 -7.66 -11.39 -3.10
N PRO A 35 -6.87 -11.51 -4.17
CA PRO A 35 -6.52 -10.38 -5.04
C PRO A 35 -7.76 -9.66 -5.59
N GLU A 36 -8.84 -10.41 -5.81
CA GLU A 36 -10.15 -9.95 -6.30
C GLU A 36 -10.85 -9.01 -5.33
N HIS A 37 -10.55 -9.15 -4.03
CA HIS A 37 -11.08 -8.29 -2.98
C HIS A 37 -10.40 -6.93 -2.94
N ILE A 38 -9.28 -6.76 -3.66
CA ILE A 38 -8.43 -5.57 -3.62
C ILE A 38 -8.70 -4.70 -4.84
N SER A 39 -9.11 -3.46 -4.59
CA SER A 39 -9.26 -2.42 -5.61
C SER A 39 -8.22 -1.34 -5.42
N ASN A 40 -7.68 -0.82 -6.52
CA ASN A 40 -6.73 0.28 -6.51
C ASN A 40 -7.41 1.58 -6.08
N GLU A 41 -6.80 2.34 -5.18
CA GLU A 41 -7.30 3.64 -4.79
C GLU A 41 -6.12 4.61 -4.64
N ASP A 42 -6.12 5.72 -5.38
CA ASP A 42 -4.99 6.66 -5.37
C ASP A 42 -5.15 7.63 -4.19
N ARG A 43 -4.25 7.56 -3.21
CA ARG A 43 -4.10 8.61 -2.19
C ARG A 43 -2.75 9.27 -2.36
N ARG A 44 -2.78 10.56 -2.68
CA ARG A 44 -1.58 11.40 -2.76
C ARG A 44 -1.45 12.19 -1.48
N PHE A 45 -0.32 12.05 -0.81
CA PHE A 45 0.03 12.87 0.34
C PHE A 45 1.16 13.82 -0.04
N ILE A 46 0.98 15.08 0.34
CA ILE A 46 2.05 16.07 0.26
C ILE A 46 2.79 15.99 1.59
N GLY A 47 3.98 15.41 1.59
CA GLY A 47 4.86 15.41 2.75
C GLY A 47 5.70 16.67 2.75
N GLU A 48 5.47 17.57 3.70
CA GLU A 48 6.32 18.75 3.91
C GLU A 48 7.30 18.46 5.05
N THR A 49 8.58 18.31 4.73
CA THR A 49 9.64 18.18 5.74
C THR A 49 10.37 19.51 5.86
N LYS A 50 10.37 20.12 7.05
CA LYS A 50 11.18 21.31 7.35
C LYS A 50 12.49 20.89 8.01
N LYS A 51 13.61 21.13 7.34
CA LYS A 51 14.95 21.12 7.96
C LYS A 51 15.59 22.48 7.73
N THR A 52 15.93 23.15 8.83
CA THR A 52 16.72 24.39 8.88
C THR A 52 16.34 25.40 7.77
N GLY A 53 15.15 26.01 7.88
CA GLY A 53 14.71 27.10 7.02
C GLY A 53 14.27 26.71 5.59
N THR A 54 14.56 25.49 5.12
CA THR A 54 14.15 25.01 3.80
C THR A 54 12.97 24.05 3.91
N ILE A 55 11.91 24.30 3.13
CA ILE A 55 10.74 23.41 3.02
C ILE A 55 11.00 22.42 1.89
N PHE A 56 11.19 21.15 2.22
CA PHE A 56 11.27 20.07 1.24
C PHE A 56 9.86 19.51 1.05
N ARG A 57 9.36 19.60 -0.20
CA ARG A 57 8.09 18.99 -0.61
C ARG A 57 8.40 17.71 -1.36
N ASP A 58 8.13 16.59 -0.71
CA ASP A 58 8.27 15.28 -1.31
C ASP A 58 6.87 14.73 -1.66
N TRP A 59 6.74 14.27 -2.91
CA TRP A 59 5.54 13.61 -3.40
C TRP A 59 5.65 12.13 -3.04
N TYR A 60 5.02 11.73 -1.95
CA TYR A 60 4.95 10.33 -1.57
C TYR A 60 3.75 9.71 -2.30
N ARG A 61 4.04 8.72 -3.16
CA ARG A 61 3.02 7.84 -3.72
C ARG A 61 2.87 6.67 -2.76
N ASP A 62 1.82 6.70 -1.94
CA ASP A 62 1.49 5.58 -1.08
C ASP A 62 0.72 4.52 -1.88
N ILE A 63 0.99 3.24 -1.62
CA ILE A 63 0.18 2.16 -2.19
C ILE A 63 -1.06 2.04 -1.32
N TYR A 64 -2.10 2.77 -1.71
CA TYR A 64 -3.38 2.68 -1.04
C TYR A 64 -4.30 1.73 -1.84
N LYS A 65 -4.86 0.74 -1.16
CA LYS A 65 -5.80 -0.20 -1.76
C LYS A 65 -7.01 -0.35 -0.85
N ARG A 66 -8.18 -0.51 -1.47
CA ARG A 66 -9.42 -0.81 -0.75
C ARG A 66 -9.67 -2.31 -0.81
N VAL A 67 -9.84 -2.92 0.37
CA VAL A 67 -10.27 -4.33 0.48
C VAL A 67 -11.78 -4.38 0.70
N ARG A 68 -12.51 -5.16 -0.12
CA ARG A 68 -13.95 -5.43 0.02
C ARG A 68 -14.20 -6.93 -0.03
N GLY A 69 -15.12 -7.44 0.79
CA GLY A 69 -15.50 -8.85 0.77
C GLY A 69 -14.63 -9.78 1.63
N ILE A 70 -14.01 -9.26 2.71
CA ILE A 70 -13.32 -10.11 3.69
C ILE A 70 -14.35 -11.09 4.27
N GLN A 71 -14.10 -12.39 4.16
CA GLN A 71 -14.91 -13.40 4.85
C GLN A 71 -14.77 -13.17 6.35
N ARG A 72 -15.90 -12.82 6.98
CA ARG A 72 -15.97 -12.50 8.41
C ARG A 72 -15.67 -13.77 9.20
N MET A 73 -14.66 -13.71 10.07
CA MET A 73 -14.54 -14.69 11.16
C MET A 73 -15.53 -14.30 12.25
N GLU A 74 -16.46 -15.20 12.56
CA GLU A 74 -17.08 -15.24 13.89
C GLU A 74 -15.98 -15.64 14.88
N VAL A 75 -15.70 -14.75 15.83
CA VAL A 75 -14.76 -14.95 16.94
C VAL A 75 -15.51 -15.53 18.12
#